data_AF-A0A7G8Z9B6-F1
#
_entry.id   AF-A0A7G8Z9B6-F1
#
_cell.length_a   1.000
_cell.length_b   1.000
_cell.length_c   1.000
_cell.angle_alpha   90.00
_cell.angle_beta   90.00
_cell.angle_gamma   90.00
#
_symmetry.space_group_name_H-M   'P 1'
#
loop_
_entity.id
_entity.type
_entity.pdbx_description
1 polymer ?
#
loop_
_entity_poly.entity_id
_entity_poly.type
_entity_poly.pdbx_seq_one_letter_code
_entity_poly.pdbx_strand_id
1 'polypeptide(L)'
;MNIKMRVLKHPRYRLNIYFFKFLGIWPFQSKTASRLSAILYTAIFVSQTLPQVHQVCMTPTQENFMEFFPPVIVGYMAWIKMASSILQLSKTKKLLLMIERDWNELKEGPVFDIMTKAADNGGKLSLYYAILFINITILYLLMPLRPKLWVWLGWQKGPAKFAFPYPLNYWVDSYTYLYAIEIHIIICSIVVVMAIIAIDTMFLVFVVHACSLFSAIR
;
A
#
# COMPACT_ATOMS: atom_id res chain seq x y z
N MET A 1 -8.37 24.63 -18.34
CA MET A 1 -9.52 23.71 -18.51
C MET A 1 -9.86 23.10 -17.16
N ASN A 2 -10.88 23.63 -16.49
CA ASN A 2 -11.25 23.26 -15.12
C ASN A 2 -12.31 22.15 -15.17
N ILE A 3 -11.89 20.92 -15.49
CA ILE A 3 -12.77 19.76 -15.51
C ILE A 3 -13.19 19.49 -14.06
N LYS A 4 -14.43 19.81 -13.70
CA LYS A 4 -15.00 19.44 -12.41
C LYS A 4 -15.26 17.93 -12.43
N MET A 5 -14.26 17.15 -12.01
CA MET A 5 -14.32 15.70 -11.79
C MET A 5 -15.43 15.29 -10.80
N ARG A 6 -16.70 15.32 -11.24
CA ARG A 6 -17.88 15.08 -10.37
C ARG A 6 -17.98 13.61 -9.95
N VAL A 7 -17.68 12.69 -10.85
CA VAL A 7 -17.76 11.25 -10.64
C VAL A 7 -16.70 10.77 -9.65
N LEU A 8 -15.49 11.31 -9.75
CA LEU A 8 -14.39 11.01 -8.83
C LEU A 8 -14.62 11.59 -7.42
N LYS A 9 -15.64 12.43 -7.21
CA LYS A 9 -16.07 12.87 -5.87
C LYS A 9 -17.04 11.90 -5.20
N HIS A 10 -17.53 10.88 -5.90
CA HIS A 10 -18.41 9.87 -5.33
C HIS A 10 -17.69 9.13 -4.18
N PRO A 11 -18.36 8.79 -3.07
CA PRO A 11 -17.75 8.11 -1.92
C PRO A 11 -16.91 6.89 -2.30
N ARG A 12 -17.33 6.16 -3.34
CA ARG A 12 -16.65 4.98 -3.93
C ARG A 12 -15.19 5.24 -4.35
N TYR A 13 -14.84 6.45 -4.78
CA TYR A 13 -13.51 6.78 -5.30
C TYR A 13 -12.71 7.69 -4.36
N ARG A 14 -13.35 8.29 -3.35
CA ARG A 14 -12.72 9.28 -2.47
C ARG A 14 -11.51 8.73 -1.73
N LEU A 15 -11.64 7.56 -1.11
CA LEU A 15 -10.58 6.96 -0.31
C LEU A 15 -9.30 6.75 -1.15
N ASN A 16 -9.44 6.18 -2.34
CA ASN A 16 -8.34 5.97 -3.27
C ASN A 16 -7.69 7.30 -3.68
N ILE A 17 -8.49 8.35 -3.95
CA ILE A 17 -7.95 9.66 -4.34
C ILE A 17 -7.15 10.30 -3.20
N TYR A 18 -7.61 10.18 -1.95
CA TYR A 18 -6.86 10.67 -0.79
C TYR A 18 -5.51 9.96 -0.67
N PHE A 19 -5.49 8.63 -0.78
CA PHE A 19 -4.24 7.87 -0.76
C PHE A 19 -3.33 8.25 -1.93
N PHE A 20 -3.85 8.39 -3.15
CA PHE A 20 -3.05 8.80 -4.31
C PHE A 20 -2.39 10.17 -4.14
N LYS A 21 -3.11 11.12 -3.54
CA LYS A 21 -2.56 12.45 -3.26
C LYS A 21 -1.49 12.39 -2.18
N PHE A 22 -1.74 11.67 -1.09
CA PHE A 22 -0.76 11.46 -0.02
C PHE A 22 0.52 10.81 -0.56
N LEU A 23 0.35 9.80 -1.41
CA LEU A 23 1.43 9.07 -2.07
C LEU A 23 2.04 9.82 -3.26
N GLY A 24 1.56 11.01 -3.62
CA GLY A 24 2.10 11.76 -4.76
C GLY A 24 1.98 11.08 -6.14
N ILE A 25 1.15 10.05 -6.27
CA ILE A 25 0.83 9.37 -7.54
C ILE A 25 -0.42 9.92 -8.19
N TRP A 26 -1.00 10.99 -7.65
CA TRP A 26 -2.18 11.62 -8.23
C TRP A 26 -1.85 12.30 -9.58
N PRO A 27 -2.46 11.89 -10.70
CA PRO A 27 -2.07 12.36 -12.03
C PRO A 27 -2.36 13.84 -12.31
N PHE A 28 -3.16 14.48 -11.48
CA PHE A 28 -3.45 15.92 -11.59
C PHE A 28 -2.62 16.78 -10.63
N GLN A 29 -1.64 16.20 -9.92
CA GLN A 29 -0.73 16.97 -9.09
C GLN A 29 0.50 17.48 -9.87
N SER A 30 1.31 18.33 -9.24
CA SER A 30 2.54 18.85 -9.84
C SER A 30 3.60 17.74 -10.04
N LYS A 31 4.34 17.81 -11.16
CA LYS A 31 5.44 16.87 -11.43
C LYS A 31 6.52 16.88 -10.33
N THR A 32 6.69 18.01 -9.66
CA THR A 32 7.61 18.17 -8.53
C THR A 32 7.16 17.37 -7.32
N ALA A 33 5.86 17.43 -6.96
CA ALA A 33 5.32 16.64 -5.86
C ALA A 33 5.43 15.13 -6.12
N SER A 34 5.25 14.68 -7.37
CA SER A 34 5.41 13.25 -7.71
C SER A 34 6.86 12.80 -7.65
N ARG A 35 7.80 13.64 -8.09
CA ARG A 35 9.24 13.39 -7.93
C ARG A 35 9.65 13.34 -6.46
N LEU A 36 9.18 14.28 -5.65
CA LEU A 36 9.44 14.30 -4.22
C LEU A 36 8.93 13.02 -3.54
N SER A 37 7.68 12.61 -3.85
CA SER A 37 7.14 11.36 -3.31
C SER A 37 7.96 10.13 -3.73
N ALA A 38 8.41 10.07 -4.98
CA ALA A 38 9.27 8.98 -5.46
C ALA A 38 10.59 8.88 -4.67
N ILE A 39 11.22 10.03 -4.40
CA ILE A 39 12.45 10.12 -3.62
C ILE A 39 12.18 9.66 -2.18
N LEU A 40 11.10 10.14 -1.56
CA LEU A 40 10.72 9.76 -0.19
C LEU A 40 10.44 8.26 -0.07
N TYR A 41 9.68 7.68 -1.02
CA TYR A 41 9.41 6.24 -1.04
C TYR A 41 10.68 5.41 -1.20
N THR A 42 11.57 5.85 -2.09
CA THR A 42 12.85 5.16 -2.31
C THR A 42 13.73 5.25 -1.07
N ALA A 43 13.78 6.42 -0.40
CA ALA A 43 14.50 6.58 0.85
C ALA A 43 13.94 5.66 1.96
N ILE A 44 12.61 5.56 2.08
CA ILE A 44 11.95 4.65 3.02
C ILE A 44 12.33 3.20 2.73
N PHE A 45 12.22 2.76 1.47
CA PHE A 45 12.58 1.41 1.04
C PHE A 45 14.05 1.08 1.35
N VAL A 46 14.98 1.98 1.02
CA VAL A 46 16.41 1.82 1.30
C VAL A 46 16.68 1.79 2.82
N SER A 47 16.05 2.69 3.59
CA SER A 47 16.21 2.74 5.05
C SER A 47 15.76 1.46 5.76
N GLN A 48 14.82 0.72 5.16
CA GLN A 48 14.34 -0.55 5.69
C GLN A 48 15.14 -1.76 5.21
N THR A 49 15.57 -1.77 3.96
CA THR A 49 16.23 -2.93 3.34
C THR A 49 17.70 -3.04 3.71
N LEU A 50 18.42 -1.92 3.84
CA LEU A 50 19.85 -1.94 4.21
C LEU A 50 20.11 -2.62 5.57
N PRO A 51 19.38 -2.29 6.66
CA PRO A 51 19.55 -2.97 7.96
C PRO A 51 19.25 -4.47 7.90
N GLN A 52 18.29 -4.87 7.08
CA GLN A 52 17.90 -6.27 6.89
C GLN A 52 18.99 -7.06 6.16
N VAL A 53 19.47 -6.53 5.03
CA VAL A 53 20.56 -7.14 4.25
C VAL A 53 21.81 -7.25 5.10
N HIS A 54 22.16 -6.18 5.82
CA HIS A 54 23.31 -6.19 6.73
C HIS A 54 23.19 -7.29 7.79
N GLN A 55 22.06 -7.40 8.47
CA GLN A 55 21.87 -8.42 9.51
C GLN A 55 21.98 -9.85 8.96
N VAL A 56 21.40 -10.11 7.79
CA VAL A 56 21.49 -11.43 7.13
C VAL A 56 22.91 -11.76 6.70
N CYS A 57 23.65 -10.78 6.18
CA CYS A 57 25.06 -10.96 5.79
C CYS A 57 25.96 -11.22 7.01
N MET A 58 25.72 -10.54 8.14
CA MET A 58 26.53 -10.70 9.35
C MET A 58 26.19 -11.97 10.14
N THR A 59 24.93 -12.43 10.06
CA THR A 59 24.45 -13.62 10.76
C THR A 59 23.68 -14.53 9.80
N PRO A 60 24.38 -15.24 8.89
CA PRO A 60 23.76 -16.05 7.85
C PRO A 60 23.24 -17.37 8.43
N THR A 61 22.06 -17.33 9.05
CA THR A 61 21.34 -18.52 9.52
C THR A 61 20.13 -18.79 8.64
N GLN A 62 19.72 -20.06 8.52
CA GLN A 62 18.54 -20.44 7.73
C GLN A 62 17.27 -19.70 8.21
N GLU A 63 17.12 -19.50 9.52
CA GLU A 63 16.03 -18.75 10.12
C GLU A 63 16.03 -17.27 9.68
N ASN A 64 17.18 -16.61 9.77
CA ASN A 64 17.31 -15.21 9.33
C ASN A 64 17.02 -15.05 7.84
N PHE A 65 17.44 -16.01 7.00
CA PHE A 65 17.09 -16.01 5.58
C PHE A 65 15.59 -16.14 5.35
N MET A 66 14.91 -17.06 6.06
CA MET A 66 13.47 -17.25 5.92
C MET A 66 12.66 -16.03 6.35
N GLU A 67 13.06 -15.35 7.42
CA GLU A 67 12.38 -14.15 7.92
C GLU A 67 12.67 -12.89 7.08
N PHE A 68 13.79 -12.86 6.37
CA PHE A 68 14.19 -11.76 5.48
C PHE A 68 13.38 -11.68 4.18
N PHE A 69 13.11 -12.83 3.54
CA PHE A 69 12.51 -12.82 2.20
C PHE A 69 11.12 -12.17 2.14
N PRO A 70 10.16 -12.49 3.03
CA PRO A 70 8.81 -11.94 2.92
C PRO A 70 8.75 -10.40 2.94
N PRO A 71 9.33 -9.68 3.92
CA PRO A 71 9.28 -8.22 3.94
C PRO A 71 10.02 -7.58 2.76
N VAL A 72 11.15 -8.14 2.32
CA VAL A 72 11.90 -7.62 1.18
C VAL A 72 11.14 -7.80 -0.12
N ILE A 73 10.51 -8.96 -0.35
CA ILE A 73 9.68 -9.21 -1.53
C ILE A 73 8.51 -8.23 -1.57
N VAL A 74 7.80 -8.04 -0.44
CA VAL A 74 6.68 -7.09 -0.35
C VAL A 74 7.15 -5.66 -0.60
N GLY A 75 8.25 -5.24 0.03
CA GLY A 75 8.83 -3.91 -0.16
C GLY A 75 9.25 -3.67 -1.62
N TYR A 76 9.89 -4.65 -2.25
CA TYR A 76 10.35 -4.57 -3.64
C TYR A 76 9.17 -4.52 -4.62
N MET A 77 8.13 -5.34 -4.42
CA MET A 77 6.90 -5.29 -5.21
C MET A 77 6.21 -3.92 -5.09
N ALA A 78 6.11 -3.38 -3.88
CA ALA A 78 5.54 -2.04 -3.67
C ALA A 78 6.37 -0.96 -4.37
N TRP A 79 7.69 -1.04 -4.30
CA TRP A 79 8.59 -0.11 -4.97
C TRP A 79 8.44 -0.15 -6.50
N ILE A 80 8.38 -1.35 -7.11
CA ILE A 80 8.11 -1.52 -8.54
C ILE A 80 6.76 -0.91 -8.93
N LYS A 81 5.69 -1.22 -8.17
CA LYS A 81 4.35 -0.68 -8.41
C LYS A 81 4.36 0.84 -8.36
N MET A 82 5.05 1.41 -7.39
CA MET A 82 5.17 2.84 -7.19
C MET A 82 5.91 3.52 -8.35
N ALA A 83 7.09 3.00 -8.71
CA ALA A 83 7.86 3.49 -9.86
C ALA A 83 7.06 3.40 -11.16
N SER A 84 6.40 2.26 -11.41
CA SER A 84 5.55 2.04 -12.58
C SER A 84 4.39 3.04 -12.64
N SER A 85 3.74 3.31 -11.51
CA SER A 85 2.62 4.25 -11.42
C SER A 85 3.04 5.68 -11.74
N ILE A 86 4.25 6.08 -11.31
CA ILE A 86 4.81 7.40 -11.62
C ILE A 86 5.19 7.50 -13.11
N LEU A 87 5.83 6.47 -13.68
CA LEU A 87 6.20 6.45 -15.09
C LEU A 87 4.97 6.48 -16.01
N GLN A 88 3.89 5.84 -15.58
CA GLN A 88 2.64 5.70 -16.36
C GLN A 88 1.58 6.74 -15.98
N LEU A 89 1.95 7.80 -15.27
CA LEU A 89 1.02 8.82 -14.76
C LEU A 89 0.15 9.44 -15.86
N SER A 90 0.70 9.62 -17.07
CA SER A 90 -0.03 10.13 -18.24
C SER A 90 -1.13 9.17 -18.71
N LYS A 91 -0.88 7.86 -18.66
CA LYS A 91 -1.86 6.81 -18.98
C LYS A 91 -2.95 6.75 -17.93
N THR A 92 -2.58 6.77 -16.64
CA THR A 92 -3.52 6.84 -15.51
C THR A 92 -4.44 8.05 -15.63
N LYS A 93 -3.88 9.22 -16.00
CA LYS A 93 -4.66 10.43 -16.26
C LYS A 93 -5.68 10.22 -17.38
N LYS A 94 -5.24 9.63 -18.50
CA LYS A 94 -6.10 9.36 -19.66
C LYS A 94 -7.26 8.43 -19.29
N LEU A 95 -6.99 7.36 -18.54
CA LEU A 95 -8.01 6.41 -18.07
C LEU A 95 -9.03 7.09 -17.15
N LEU A 96 -8.59 7.91 -16.20
CA LEU A 96 -9.51 8.63 -15.31
C LEU A 96 -10.41 9.62 -16.07
N LEU A 97 -9.87 10.29 -17.09
CA LEU A 97 -10.66 11.19 -17.95
C LEU A 97 -11.65 10.42 -18.83
N MET A 98 -11.28 9.23 -19.30
CA MET A 98 -12.19 8.35 -20.04
C MET A 98 -13.35 7.91 -19.16
N ILE A 99 -13.06 7.41 -17.94
CA ILE A 99 -14.09 7.06 -16.95
C ILE A 99 -15.04 8.25 -16.74
N GLU A 100 -14.50 9.43 -16.45
CA GLU A 100 -15.33 10.62 -16.24
C GLU A 100 -16.21 10.95 -17.45
N ARG A 101 -15.67 10.86 -18.66
CA ARG A 101 -16.44 11.10 -19.89
C ARG A 101 -17.56 10.08 -20.03
N ASP A 102 -17.26 8.80 -19.87
CA ASP A 102 -18.25 7.73 -20.04
C ASP A 102 -19.42 7.91 -19.06
N TRP A 103 -19.15 8.30 -17.81
CA TRP A 103 -20.18 8.62 -16.81
C TRP A 103 -20.95 9.92 -17.10
N ASN A 104 -20.38 10.87 -17.84
CA ASN A 104 -21.08 12.08 -18.26
C ASN A 104 -21.98 11.83 -19.48
N GLU A 105 -21.62 10.87 -20.33
CA GLU A 105 -22.40 10.44 -21.50
C GLU A 105 -23.52 9.47 -21.11
N LEU A 106 -23.20 8.50 -20.24
CA LEU A 106 -24.13 7.51 -19.72
C LEU A 106 -24.76 8.02 -18.42
N LYS A 107 -25.92 8.67 -18.54
CA LYS A 107 -26.64 9.21 -17.37
C LYS A 107 -27.79 8.33 -16.90
N GLU A 108 -28.43 7.60 -17.82
CA GLU A 108 -29.63 6.81 -17.58
C GLU A 108 -29.68 5.60 -18.52
N GLY A 109 -30.48 4.60 -18.18
CA GLY A 109 -30.72 3.41 -19.01
C GLY A 109 -30.03 2.14 -18.51
N PRO A 110 -30.27 0.99 -19.18
CA PRO A 110 -29.83 -0.33 -18.71
C PRO A 110 -28.30 -0.45 -18.60
N VAL A 111 -27.57 0.21 -19.51
CA VAL A 111 -26.09 0.28 -19.48
C VAL A 111 -25.60 1.00 -18.22
N PHE A 112 -26.24 2.13 -17.88
CA PHE A 112 -25.91 2.90 -16.69
C PHE A 112 -26.16 2.10 -15.40
N ASP A 113 -27.25 1.34 -15.33
CA ASP A 113 -27.58 0.51 -14.18
C ASP A 113 -26.57 -0.62 -13.97
N ILE A 114 -26.17 -1.30 -15.05
CA ILE A 114 -25.13 -2.35 -15.02
C ILE A 114 -23.80 -1.77 -14.53
N MET A 115 -23.36 -0.65 -15.11
CA MET A 115 -22.10 0.00 -14.74
C MET A 115 -22.13 0.53 -13.30
N THR A 116 -23.25 1.08 -12.84
CA THR A 116 -23.43 1.55 -11.46
C THR A 116 -23.32 0.40 -10.47
N LYS A 117 -24.02 -0.71 -10.73
CA LYS A 117 -23.95 -1.92 -9.90
C LYS A 117 -22.54 -2.50 -9.86
N ALA A 118 -21.84 -2.54 -11.01
CA ALA A 118 -20.46 -2.99 -11.09
C ALA A 118 -19.52 -2.08 -10.29
N ALA A 119 -19.67 -0.75 -10.42
CA ALA A 119 -18.87 0.23 -9.68
C ALA A 119 -19.12 0.16 -8.16
N ASP A 120 -20.35 -0.08 -7.73
CA ASP A 120 -20.67 -0.35 -6.32
C ASP A 120 -19.96 -1.59 -5.79
N ASN A 121 -20.03 -2.69 -6.54
CA ASN A 121 -19.36 -3.94 -6.17
C ASN A 121 -17.83 -3.78 -6.16
N GLY A 122 -17.26 -3.07 -7.14
CA GLY A 122 -15.84 -2.74 -7.18
C GLY A 122 -15.38 -1.87 -6.01
N GLY A 123 -16.22 -0.93 -5.56
CA GLY A 123 -15.98 -0.14 -4.35
C GLY A 123 -15.96 -1.00 -3.08
N LYS A 124 -16.92 -1.91 -2.94
CA LYS A 124 -16.96 -2.88 -1.81
C LYS A 124 -15.75 -3.81 -1.81
N LEU A 125 -15.36 -4.32 -2.98
CA LEU A 125 -14.17 -5.16 -3.13
C LEU A 125 -12.90 -4.40 -2.74
N SER A 126 -12.76 -3.14 -3.17
CA SER A 126 -11.63 -2.29 -2.81
C SER A 126 -11.57 -2.03 -1.30
N LEU A 127 -12.72 -1.81 -0.65
CA LEU A 127 -12.80 -1.64 0.80
C LEU A 127 -12.41 -2.92 1.54
N TYR A 128 -12.95 -4.07 1.13
CA TYR A 128 -12.59 -5.37 1.70
C TYR A 128 -11.09 -5.64 1.57
N TYR A 129 -10.51 -5.38 0.39
CA TYR A 129 -9.08 -5.48 0.13
C TYR A 129 -8.27 -4.60 1.09
N ALA A 130 -8.63 -3.33 1.24
CA ALA A 130 -7.96 -2.41 2.16
C ALA A 130 -8.02 -2.90 3.61
N ILE A 131 -9.20 -3.32 4.08
CA ILE A 131 -9.40 -3.85 5.43
C ILE A 131 -8.52 -5.09 5.65
N LEU A 132 -8.48 -6.02 4.69
CA LEU A 132 -7.68 -7.24 4.78
C LEU A 132 -6.18 -6.90 4.94
N PHE A 133 -5.63 -6.05 4.08
CA PHE A 133 -4.22 -5.68 4.13
C PHE A 133 -3.86 -4.91 5.41
N ILE A 134 -4.74 -4.03 5.89
CA ILE A 134 -4.54 -3.31 7.16
C ILE A 134 -4.51 -4.32 8.33
N ASN A 135 -5.44 -5.27 8.38
CA ASN A 135 -5.47 -6.28 9.45
C ASN A 135 -4.23 -7.18 9.43
N ILE A 136 -3.83 -7.67 8.26
CA ILE A 136 -2.60 -8.47 8.11
C ILE A 136 -1.38 -7.67 8.61
N THR A 137 -1.30 -6.39 8.27
CA THR A 137 -0.21 -5.50 8.71
C THR A 137 -0.21 -5.31 10.22
N ILE A 138 -1.38 -5.11 10.84
CA ILE A 138 -1.49 -4.99 12.30
C ILE A 138 -1.03 -6.29 12.96
N LEU A 139 -1.52 -7.45 12.51
CA LEU A 139 -1.13 -8.75 13.05
C LEU A 139 0.39 -9.00 12.93
N TYR A 140 0.97 -8.59 11.80
CA TYR A 140 2.41 -8.66 11.57
C TYR A 140 3.20 -7.78 12.55
N LEU A 141 2.79 -6.52 12.74
CA LEU A 141 3.44 -5.58 13.67
C LEU A 141 3.26 -5.97 15.14
N LEU A 142 2.23 -6.74 15.48
CA LEU A 142 2.02 -7.28 16.83
C LEU A 142 2.85 -8.54 17.13
N MET A 143 3.43 -9.19 16.12
CA MET A 143 4.29 -10.37 16.27
C MET A 143 5.44 -10.19 17.30
N PRO A 144 6.20 -9.09 17.32
CA PRO A 144 7.25 -8.82 18.32
C PRO A 144 6.73 -8.60 19.76
N LEU A 145 5.43 -8.36 19.96
CA LEU A 145 4.84 -8.23 21.30
C LEU A 145 4.51 -9.59 21.94
N ARG A 146 4.52 -10.69 21.17
CA ARG A 146 4.21 -12.04 21.68
C ARG A 146 5.11 -12.46 22.86
N PRO A 147 6.45 -12.33 22.79
CA PRO A 147 7.32 -12.74 23.90
C PRO A 147 7.06 -11.96 25.19
N LYS A 148 6.73 -10.66 25.09
CA LYS A 148 6.38 -9.82 26.25
C LYS A 148 5.05 -10.26 26.89
N LEU A 149 4.03 -10.51 26.06
CA LEU A 149 2.73 -10.98 26.51
C LEU A 149 2.83 -12.35 27.18
N TRP A 150 3.64 -13.27 26.65
CA TRP A 150 3.80 -14.62 27.20
C TRP A 150 4.50 -14.61 28.57
N VAL A 151 5.48 -13.72 28.76
CA VAL A 151 6.10 -13.51 30.06
C VAL A 151 5.12 -12.86 31.04
N TRP A 152 4.36 -11.85 30.62
CA TRP A 152 3.35 -11.18 31.46
C TRP A 152 2.22 -12.13 31.90
N LEU A 153 1.76 -13.01 31.00
CA LEU A 153 0.75 -14.04 31.30
C LEU A 153 1.30 -15.22 32.12
N GLY A 154 2.60 -15.23 32.43
CA GLY A 154 3.26 -16.32 33.14
C GLY A 154 3.41 -17.62 32.33
N TRP A 155 3.16 -17.58 31.02
CA TRP A 155 3.27 -18.71 30.10
C TRP A 155 4.74 -19.03 29.74
N GLN A 156 5.63 -18.05 29.84
CA GLN A 156 7.06 -18.23 29.63
C GLN A 156 7.85 -17.77 30.86
N LYS A 157 8.78 -18.60 31.34
CA LYS A 157 9.72 -18.25 32.41
C LYS A 157 11.00 -17.65 31.81
N GLY A 158 11.41 -16.49 32.31
CA GLY A 158 12.64 -15.79 31.90
C GLY A 158 12.39 -14.43 31.24
N PRO A 159 13.45 -13.64 30.96
CA PRO A 159 13.29 -12.35 30.31
C PRO A 159 12.79 -12.53 28.88
N ALA A 160 11.79 -11.74 28.48
CA ALA A 160 11.33 -11.72 27.09
C ALA A 160 12.50 -11.31 26.19
N LYS A 161 12.90 -12.17 25.25
CA LYS A 161 13.83 -11.76 24.20
C LYS A 161 13.10 -10.75 23.32
N PHE A 162 13.64 -9.53 23.24
CA PHE A 162 13.16 -8.54 22.29
C PHE A 162 13.47 -9.07 20.89
N ALA A 163 12.44 -9.27 20.10
CA ALA A 163 12.55 -9.63 18.70
C ALA A 163 11.80 -8.57 17.90
N PHE A 164 12.35 -8.18 16.75
CA PHE A 164 11.62 -7.41 15.75
C PHE A 164 10.84 -8.38 14.84
N PRO A 165 9.90 -7.89 13.99
CA PRO A 165 9.15 -8.77 13.08
C PRO A 165 10.02 -9.48 12.02
N TYR A 166 11.29 -9.08 11.88
CA TYR A 166 12.29 -9.62 10.96
C TYR A 166 13.71 -9.26 11.44
N PRO A 167 14.75 -9.99 11.00
CA PRO A 167 16.13 -9.68 11.36
C PRO A 167 16.57 -8.33 10.78
N LEU A 168 17.02 -7.43 11.63
CA LEU A 168 17.52 -6.11 11.24
C LEU A 168 18.59 -5.60 12.20
N ASN A 169 19.49 -4.77 11.69
CA ASN A 169 20.51 -4.10 12.49
C ASN A 169 20.86 -2.74 11.89
N TYR A 170 20.59 -1.67 12.66
CA TYR A 170 20.80 -0.27 12.29
C TYR A 170 22.20 0.26 12.65
N TRP A 171 23.18 -0.62 12.91
CA TRP A 171 24.52 -0.27 13.40
C TRP A 171 24.51 0.50 14.72
N VAL A 172 23.44 0.34 15.50
CA VAL A 172 23.26 0.91 16.84
C VAL A 172 22.87 -0.19 17.80
N ASP A 173 23.03 0.05 19.10
CA ASP A 173 22.56 -0.88 20.12
C ASP A 173 21.03 -0.96 20.10
N SER A 174 20.51 -2.13 19.70
CA SER A 174 19.07 -2.37 19.56
C SER A 174 18.30 -2.23 20.89
N TYR A 175 18.95 -2.46 22.03
CA TYR A 175 18.32 -2.33 23.34
C TYR A 175 18.11 -0.87 23.73
N THR A 176 19.13 -0.03 23.53
CA THR A 176 19.07 1.41 23.81
C THR A 176 18.08 2.14 22.90
N TYR A 177 18.02 1.76 21.62
CA TYR A 177 17.19 2.43 20.61
C TYR A 177 15.91 1.68 20.22
N LEU A 178 15.48 0.71 21.05
CA LEU A 178 14.36 -0.19 20.76
C LEU A 178 13.12 0.54 20.22
N TYR A 179 12.62 1.53 20.95
CA TYR A 179 11.38 2.24 20.58
C TYR A 179 11.53 3.04 19.28
N ALA A 180 12.69 3.65 19.05
CA ALA A 180 12.93 4.40 17.81
C ALA A 180 12.94 3.48 16.59
N ILE A 181 13.55 2.29 16.74
CA ILE A 181 13.58 1.25 15.71
C ILE A 181 12.17 0.70 15.46
N GLU A 182 11.41 0.37 16.52
CA GLU A 182 10.03 -0.10 16.39
C GLU A 182 9.13 0.93 15.68
N ILE A 183 9.22 2.22 16.07
CA ILE A 183 8.46 3.30 15.43
C ILE A 183 8.80 3.42 13.94
N HIS A 184 10.08 3.35 13.58
CA HIS A 184 10.50 3.38 12.18
C HIS A 184 9.92 2.21 11.38
N ILE A 185 9.97 0.99 11.93
CA ILE A 185 9.38 -0.20 11.29
C ILE A 185 7.88 -0.03 11.05
N ILE A 186 7.15 0.48 12.06
CA ILE A 186 5.71 0.73 11.96
C ILE A 186 5.41 1.74 10.85
N ILE A 187 6.10 2.88 10.86
CA ILE A 187 5.88 3.94 9.86
C ILE A 187 6.14 3.42 8.45
N CYS A 188 7.27 2.75 8.24
CA CYS A 188 7.61 2.23 6.92
C CYS A 188 6.63 1.16 6.45
N SER A 189 6.22 0.25 7.34
CA SER A 189 5.24 -0.80 7.02
C SER A 189 3.89 -0.20 6.61
N ILE A 190 3.41 0.81 7.36
CA ILE A 190 2.19 1.55 7.02
C ILE A 190 2.33 2.20 5.64
N VAL A 191 3.43 2.90 5.39
CA VAL A 191 3.67 3.56 4.09
C VAL A 191 3.66 2.53 2.96
N VAL A 192 4.40 1.43 3.06
CA VAL A 192 4.44 0.38 2.03
C VAL A 192 3.04 -0.18 1.74
N VAL A 193 2.29 -0.55 2.77
CA VAL A 193 0.96 -1.14 2.65
C VAL A 193 -0.05 -0.15 2.04
N MET A 194 0.02 1.12 2.44
CA MET A 194 -0.82 2.17 1.89
C MET A 194 -0.57 2.40 0.39
N ALA A 195 0.68 2.30 -0.06
CA ALA A 195 1.01 2.32 -1.49
C ALA A 195 0.38 1.15 -2.24
N ILE A 196 0.51 -0.07 -1.71
CA ILE A 196 -0.05 -1.28 -2.31
C ILE A 196 -1.57 -1.14 -2.44
N ILE A 197 -2.26 -0.81 -1.34
CA ILE A 197 -3.72 -0.64 -1.31
C ILE A 197 -4.14 0.41 -2.33
N ALA A 198 -3.49 1.57 -2.36
CA ALA A 198 -3.85 2.62 -3.30
C ALA A 198 -3.72 2.12 -4.75
N ILE A 199 -2.53 1.67 -5.14
CA ILE A 199 -2.26 1.30 -6.54
C ILE A 199 -3.18 0.17 -7.01
N ASP A 200 -3.38 -0.85 -6.17
CA ASP A 200 -4.20 -2.01 -6.53
C ASP A 200 -5.69 -1.67 -6.62
N THR A 201 -6.21 -0.86 -5.68
CA THR A 201 -7.61 -0.45 -5.74
C THR A 201 -7.92 0.48 -6.91
N MET A 202 -6.96 1.32 -7.34
CA MET A 202 -7.11 2.09 -8.58
C MET A 202 -7.09 1.19 -9.82
N PHE A 203 -6.19 0.20 -9.84
CA PHE A 203 -6.18 -0.78 -10.92
C PHE A 203 -7.51 -1.54 -11.00
N LEU A 204 -8.07 -1.95 -9.85
CA LEU A 204 -9.40 -2.55 -9.77
C LEU A 204 -10.49 -1.64 -10.34
N VAL A 205 -10.44 -0.33 -10.06
CA VAL A 205 -11.38 0.64 -10.64
C VAL A 205 -11.33 0.63 -12.18
N PHE A 206 -10.13 0.61 -12.76
CA PHE A 206 -9.98 0.56 -14.23
C PHE A 206 -10.50 -0.75 -14.82
N VAL A 207 -10.18 -1.88 -14.19
CA VAL A 207 -10.64 -3.20 -14.63
C VAL A 207 -12.15 -3.32 -14.53
N VAL A 208 -12.74 -2.95 -13.39
CA VAL A 208 -14.19 -3.00 -13.17
C VAL A 208 -14.92 -2.11 -14.17
N HIS A 209 -14.44 -0.90 -14.42
CA HIS A 209 -15.04 0.00 -15.41
C HIS A 209 -15.02 -0.62 -16.80
N ALA A 210 -13.84 -1.07 -17.27
CA ALA A 210 -13.69 -1.67 -18.60
C ALA A 210 -14.57 -2.92 -18.76
N CYS A 211 -14.53 -3.85 -17.81
CA CYS A 211 -15.34 -5.07 -17.84
C CYS A 211 -16.84 -4.77 -17.82
N SER A 212 -17.28 -3.78 -17.02
CA SER A 212 -18.69 -3.39 -16.96
C SER A 212 -19.19 -2.80 -18.27
N LEU A 213 -18.35 -1.99 -18.94
CA LEU A 213 -18.67 -1.42 -20.25
C LEU A 213 -18.81 -2.51 -21.31
N PHE A 214 -17.87 -3.47 -21.36
CA PHE A 214 -17.95 -4.62 -22.28
C PHE A 214 -19.17 -5.49 -22.00
N SER A 215 -19.51 -5.72 -20.74
CA SER A 215 -20.68 -6.51 -20.37
C SER A 215 -22.01 -5.81 -20.68
N ALA A 216 -22.03 -4.48 -20.72
CA ALA A 216 -23.24 -3.71 -20.95
C ALA A 216 -23.55 -3.48 -22.44
N ILE A 217 -22.54 -3.61 -23.31
CA ILE A 217 -22.69 -3.48 -24.78
C ILE A 217 -22.99 -4.83 -25.44
N ARG A 218 -22.75 -5.95 -24.74
CA ARG A 218 -23.07 -7.30 -25.19
C ARG A 218 -24.54 -7.61 -24.97
#